data_AF-A0A833WK28-F1
#
_entry.id   AF-A0A833WK28-F1
#
_cell.length_a   1.000
_cell.length_b   1.000
_cell.length_c   1.000
_cell.angle_alpha   90.00
_cell.angle_beta   90.00
_cell.angle_gamma   90.00
#
_symmetry.space_group_name_H-M   'P 1'
#
loop_
_entity.id
_entity.type
_entity.pdbx_description
1 polymer ?
#
loop_
_entity_poly.entity_id
_entity_poly.type
_entity_poly.pdbx_seq_one_letter_code
_entity_poly.pdbx_strand_id
1 'polypeptide(L)'
;MLKSTRNGSLTAEDLNLRETDIQVRVLEASDEETSTSSSDSEHQTFLEHADASTKSSMEKLPESKPLHAPPTKVLFLDGVRGLAAILVVAQHSKEYLQGFNLGAVAVDAFFVLSSFLLTWLFMKKSMKLMAQGADIRTWIFALVDYFSKRFFRVYPLFAITVIAISFMSAEDQNRYFLFKNPGDFDLYQVLTFEFNHRQFVLWTLPLEISYYFVIPVFVLAILGMRRYWWLAVAPMAVWVVRQGVNEYRTSHTPLEPHIPTFLSGSLAAVVFVKLDSWIKNTGFQFRWWHTLTLRIVESLTIAVLLSVCFKGLFFDWVEPNPVPVAEGFPFVSALLTTIFVIEMLRPSCLSTMFEWSVLRYWGKISFSVYLLHSFVIWNPTISAQPKYYNRLFARVSLLLLLATTSYYLVEYPSQLLAQRISRFLAAQATRGSGSLVKFTCMERINMMKQRTAMK
;
A
#
# COMPACT_ATOMS: atom_id res chain seq x y z
N MET A 1 -60.49 47.32 -15.47
CA MET A 1 -60.06 47.92 -16.74
C MET A 1 -58.55 47.75 -16.84
N LEU A 2 -58.09 46.81 -17.67
CA LEU A 2 -57.48 47.04 -19.00
C LEU A 2 -56.01 47.50 -18.96
N LYS A 3 -55.14 46.57 -19.41
CA LYS A 3 -53.99 46.73 -20.34
C LYS A 3 -52.79 47.58 -19.88
N SER A 4 -51.53 47.39 -20.31
CA SER A 4 -50.83 46.45 -21.20
C SER A 4 -49.35 46.92 -21.27
N THR A 5 -48.37 46.01 -21.34
CA THR A 5 -47.04 46.10 -22.04
C THR A 5 -46.09 47.28 -21.72
N ARG A 6 -44.75 47.20 -21.64
CA ARG A 6 -43.74 46.49 -22.45
C ARG A 6 -42.33 46.70 -21.82
N ASN A 7 -41.41 45.81 -22.18
CA ASN A 7 -39.98 45.68 -21.84
C ASN A 7 -39.08 46.94 -21.85
N GLY A 8 -38.02 46.88 -21.02
CA GLY A 8 -36.73 47.56 -21.21
C GLY A 8 -35.69 47.00 -20.22
N SER A 9 -34.59 46.43 -20.72
CA SER A 9 -33.49 45.82 -19.95
C SER A 9 -32.61 46.86 -19.27
N LEU A 10 -32.23 46.65 -18.01
CA LEU A 10 -31.07 47.30 -17.39
C LEU A 10 -30.32 46.32 -16.47
N THR A 11 -29.03 46.55 -16.45
CA THR A 11 -27.89 45.76 -15.98
C THR A 11 -27.85 45.49 -14.48
N ALA A 12 -27.19 44.39 -14.12
CA ALA A 12 -26.96 43.94 -12.76
C ALA A 12 -25.81 44.72 -12.10
N GLU A 13 -26.17 45.60 -11.18
CA GLU A 13 -25.31 46.12 -10.12
C GLU A 13 -26.25 46.63 -9.04
N ASP A 14 -26.44 45.85 -7.96
CA ASP A 14 -26.50 46.41 -6.61
C ASP A 14 -26.68 45.36 -5.50
N LEU A 15 -25.92 45.59 -4.42
CA LEU A 15 -26.23 45.33 -3.00
C LEU A 15 -25.82 43.98 -2.33
N ASN A 16 -24.62 44.05 -1.77
CA ASN A 16 -24.34 44.21 -0.32
C ASN A 16 -24.30 43.01 0.67
N LEU A 17 -23.13 42.97 1.32
CA LEU A 17 -22.87 42.87 2.78
C LEU A 17 -22.51 41.52 3.43
N ARG A 18 -21.23 41.52 3.88
CA ARG A 18 -20.67 41.14 5.20
C ARG A 18 -19.84 39.85 5.27
N GLU A 19 -18.58 39.97 4.88
CA GLU A 19 -17.49 39.21 5.49
C GLU A 19 -17.09 39.85 6.82
N THR A 20 -16.90 39.03 7.85
CA THR A 20 -16.41 39.46 9.16
C THR A 20 -14.98 38.97 9.29
N ASP A 21 -14.05 39.92 9.42
CA ASP A 21 -12.63 39.70 9.73
C ASP A 21 -12.43 38.94 11.04
N ILE A 22 -11.60 37.90 11.01
CA ILE A 22 -10.87 37.42 12.20
C ILE A 22 -9.41 37.25 11.79
N GLN A 23 -8.60 38.27 12.08
CA GLN A 23 -7.14 38.19 12.08
C GLN A 23 -6.66 37.27 13.21
N VAL A 24 -5.82 36.28 12.90
CA VAL A 24 -5.01 35.56 13.89
C VAL A 24 -3.53 35.74 13.55
N ARG A 25 -2.83 36.39 14.47
CA ARG A 25 -1.39 36.68 14.47
C ARG A 25 -0.55 35.40 14.30
N VAL A 26 0.37 35.44 13.36
CA VAL A 26 1.50 34.52 13.26
C VAL A 26 2.51 34.92 14.35
N LEU A 27 2.77 34.01 15.29
CA LEU A 27 3.95 34.05 16.15
C LEU A 27 4.90 32.96 15.65
N GLU A 28 6.00 33.38 15.03
CA GLU A 28 7.16 32.54 14.80
C GLU A 28 7.75 32.12 16.14
N ALA A 29 7.87 30.81 16.34
CA ALA A 29 8.76 30.22 17.33
C ALA A 29 9.50 29.08 16.63
N SER A 30 10.79 29.30 16.43
CA SER A 30 11.83 28.33 16.13
C SER A 30 11.74 27.14 17.08
N ASP A 31 11.72 25.91 16.53
CA ASP A 31 12.55 24.78 16.97
C ASP A 31 12.34 23.54 16.07
N GLU A 32 13.40 22.75 16.00
CA GLU A 32 13.79 21.78 14.99
C GLU A 32 12.90 20.53 14.79
N GLU A 33 12.94 20.05 13.54
CA GLU A 33 12.68 18.69 13.06
C GLU A 33 11.36 17.99 13.41
N THR A 34 10.34 18.18 12.57
CA THR A 34 9.43 17.08 12.12
C THR A 34 8.63 17.55 10.89
N SER A 35 9.01 17.17 9.67
CA SER A 35 8.11 17.35 8.51
C SER A 35 8.25 16.21 7.48
N THR A 36 7.16 15.48 7.30
CA THR A 36 6.89 14.66 6.12
C THR A 36 5.75 15.29 5.33
N SER A 37 6.08 15.59 4.07
CA SER A 37 5.27 15.97 2.90
C SER A 37 4.43 17.25 2.96
N SER A 38 4.93 18.30 2.31
CA SER A 38 4.12 19.14 1.42
C SER A 38 4.21 18.56 0.01
N SER A 39 3.06 18.43 -0.64
CA SER A 39 2.89 18.12 -2.04
C SER A 39 2.58 19.46 -2.69
N ASP A 40 3.54 20.04 -3.40
CA ASP A 40 3.28 21.17 -4.29
C ASP A 40 4.24 21.11 -5.48
N SER A 41 3.71 21.58 -6.61
CA SER A 41 4.38 21.81 -7.89
C SER A 41 4.59 20.58 -8.78
N GLU A 42 3.63 20.32 -9.67
CA GLU A 42 3.91 20.20 -11.11
C GLU A 42 2.70 20.72 -11.89
N HIS A 43 2.66 22.03 -12.10
CA HIS A 43 1.82 22.68 -13.11
C HIS A 43 2.51 23.99 -13.53
N GLN A 44 3.27 23.98 -14.63
CA GLN A 44 3.37 25.07 -15.63
C GLN A 44 4.47 24.82 -16.68
N THR A 45 4.01 24.49 -17.88
CA THR A 45 4.32 25.07 -19.20
C THR A 45 5.72 25.65 -19.51
N PHE A 46 6.30 25.10 -20.59
CA PHE A 46 7.01 25.74 -21.72
C PHE A 46 7.33 27.24 -21.63
N LEU A 47 8.61 27.59 -21.79
CA LEU A 47 9.15 28.39 -22.92
C LEU A 47 10.69 28.46 -22.89
N GLU A 48 11.30 28.32 -24.06
CA GLU A 48 12.72 28.57 -24.35
C GLU A 48 13.10 30.04 -24.15
N HIS A 49 14.33 30.30 -23.67
CA HIS A 49 15.31 31.12 -24.40
C HIS A 49 16.71 31.04 -23.77
N ALA A 50 17.70 30.90 -24.65
CA ALA A 50 19.13 31.05 -24.41
C ALA A 50 19.53 32.53 -24.20
N ASP A 51 20.52 32.81 -23.36
CA ASP A 51 21.80 33.41 -23.77
C ASP A 51 22.74 33.80 -22.60
N ALA A 52 24.03 33.48 -22.82
CA ALA A 52 25.25 34.25 -22.53
C ALA A 52 25.62 34.77 -21.11
N SER A 53 26.67 34.13 -20.56
CA SER A 53 28.04 34.68 -20.38
C SER A 53 28.45 35.59 -19.19
N THR A 54 29.46 35.07 -18.46
CA THR A 54 30.63 35.72 -17.78
C THR A 54 30.57 36.26 -16.34
N LYS A 55 31.47 35.68 -15.51
CA LYS A 55 32.45 36.27 -14.55
C LYS A 55 32.38 35.78 -13.10
N SER A 56 33.31 34.86 -12.80
CA SER A 56 34.23 34.82 -11.65
C SER A 56 33.98 35.74 -10.46
N SER A 57 33.72 35.14 -9.29
CA SER A 57 34.45 35.46 -8.06
C SER A 57 34.37 34.33 -7.05
N MET A 58 35.52 34.13 -6.41
CA MET A 58 35.86 33.06 -5.48
C MET A 58 35.19 33.32 -4.13
N GLU A 59 34.13 32.58 -3.81
CA GLU A 59 33.50 32.63 -2.50
C GLU A 59 33.53 31.24 -1.85
N LYS A 60 33.98 31.26 -0.59
CA LYS A 60 34.32 30.13 0.27
C LYS A 60 33.09 29.25 0.46
N LEU A 61 33.10 28.02 -0.08
CA LEU A 61 32.00 27.08 0.04
C LEU A 61 31.76 26.73 1.52
N PRO A 62 30.54 26.88 2.07
CA PRO A 62 30.22 26.36 3.39
C PRO A 62 30.26 24.83 3.36
N GLU A 63 30.83 24.26 4.40
CA GLU A 63 30.85 22.83 4.69
C GLU A 63 29.44 22.23 4.52
N SER A 64 29.29 21.32 3.56
CA SER A 64 28.02 20.70 3.22
C SER A 64 27.53 19.85 4.39
N LYS A 65 26.57 20.36 5.17
CA LYS A 65 25.73 19.52 6.05
C LYS A 65 25.24 18.34 5.20
N PRO A 66 25.33 17.08 5.69
CA PRO A 66 24.84 15.94 4.93
C PRO A 66 23.35 16.16 4.69
N LEU A 67 22.98 16.34 3.43
CA LEU A 67 21.60 16.39 2.99
C LEU A 67 21.00 15.04 3.39
N HIS A 68 20.21 15.03 4.47
CA HIS A 68 19.47 13.84 4.87
C HIS A 68 18.58 13.46 3.68
N ALA A 69 18.99 12.41 2.95
CA ALA A 69 18.23 11.90 1.83
C ALA A 69 16.80 11.61 2.32
N PRO A 70 15.77 12.16 1.66
CA PRO A 70 14.39 11.87 2.04
C PRO A 70 14.18 10.35 1.97
N PRO A 71 13.36 9.76 2.86
CA PRO A 71 13.18 8.32 2.90
C PRO A 71 12.76 7.81 1.53
N THR A 72 13.62 7.01 0.90
CA THR A 72 13.43 6.51 -0.46
C THR A 72 12.14 5.69 -0.49
N LYS A 73 11.06 6.28 -1.00
CA LYS A 73 9.85 5.53 -1.31
C LYS A 73 10.25 4.52 -2.38
N VAL A 74 9.99 3.23 -2.12
CA VAL A 74 10.37 2.16 -3.05
C VAL A 74 9.33 2.12 -4.18
N LEU A 75 9.58 2.91 -5.22
CA LEU A 75 8.61 3.26 -6.25
C LEU A 75 8.19 2.06 -7.10
N PHE A 76 9.12 1.12 -7.35
CA PHE A 76 8.81 -0.06 -8.16
C PHE A 76 7.71 -0.94 -7.53
N LEU A 77 7.59 -1.00 -6.21
CA LEU A 77 6.54 -1.77 -5.52
C LEU A 77 5.14 -1.20 -5.80
N ASP A 78 5.02 0.13 -5.99
CA ASP A 78 3.78 0.75 -6.46
C ASP A 78 3.48 0.28 -7.90
N GLY A 79 4.49 0.18 -8.76
CA GLY A 79 4.37 -0.34 -10.12
C GLY A 79 3.89 -1.78 -10.20
N VAL A 80 4.46 -2.67 -9.37
CA VAL A 80 4.02 -4.08 -9.27
C VAL A 80 2.55 -4.14 -8.82
N ARG A 81 2.15 -3.30 -7.86
CA ARG A 81 0.75 -3.17 -7.44
C ARG A 81 -0.17 -2.74 -8.59
N GLY A 82 0.32 -1.84 -9.45
CA GLY A 82 -0.41 -1.39 -10.64
C GLY A 82 -0.58 -2.48 -11.68
N LEU A 83 0.48 -3.25 -11.96
CA LEU A 83 0.39 -4.41 -12.85
C LEU A 83 -0.59 -5.45 -12.30
N ALA A 84 -0.55 -5.75 -11.01
CA ALA A 84 -1.49 -6.68 -10.37
C ALA A 84 -2.96 -6.22 -10.57
N ALA A 85 -3.24 -4.92 -10.39
CA ALA A 85 -4.58 -4.38 -10.63
C ALA A 85 -5.04 -4.59 -12.09
N ILE A 86 -4.16 -4.34 -13.06
CA ILE A 86 -4.45 -4.55 -14.48
C ILE A 86 -4.71 -6.05 -14.78
N LEU A 87 -3.93 -6.96 -14.19
CA LEU A 87 -4.12 -8.40 -14.37
C LEU A 87 -5.46 -8.90 -13.80
N VAL A 88 -5.90 -8.37 -12.65
CA VAL A 88 -7.24 -8.67 -12.10
C VAL A 88 -8.34 -8.25 -13.07
N VAL A 89 -8.25 -7.03 -13.61
CA VAL A 89 -9.21 -6.51 -14.60
C VAL A 89 -9.20 -7.37 -15.87
N ALA A 90 -8.01 -7.73 -16.35
CA ALA A 90 -7.86 -8.58 -17.54
C ALA A 90 -8.55 -9.94 -17.35
N GLN A 91 -8.32 -10.61 -16.21
CA GLN A 91 -8.94 -11.90 -15.89
C GLN A 91 -10.48 -11.82 -15.89
N HIS A 92 -11.05 -10.82 -15.22
CA HIS A 92 -12.50 -10.71 -15.05
C HIS A 92 -13.24 -10.20 -16.29
N SER A 93 -12.52 -9.59 -17.23
CA SER A 93 -13.06 -9.22 -18.54
C SER A 93 -13.56 -10.42 -19.35
N LYS A 94 -12.96 -11.60 -19.13
CA LYS A 94 -13.11 -12.78 -19.99
C LYS A 94 -12.83 -12.50 -21.48
N GLU A 95 -12.22 -11.39 -21.85
CA GLU A 95 -11.88 -11.07 -23.25
C GLU A 95 -10.37 -11.11 -23.50
N TYR A 96 -9.56 -10.95 -22.45
CA TYR A 96 -8.10 -10.94 -22.53
C TYR A 96 -7.51 -12.15 -21.79
N LEU A 97 -6.44 -12.72 -22.32
CA LEU A 97 -5.61 -13.73 -21.63
C LEU A 97 -6.42 -14.94 -21.11
N GLN A 98 -7.45 -15.35 -21.86
CA GLN A 98 -8.25 -16.51 -21.53
C GLN A 98 -7.37 -17.77 -21.44
N GLY A 99 -7.62 -18.58 -20.42
CA GLY A 99 -6.88 -19.83 -20.19
C GLY A 99 -5.67 -19.70 -19.26
N PHE A 100 -5.30 -18.49 -18.81
CA PHE A 100 -4.32 -18.30 -17.73
C PHE A 100 -5.00 -17.88 -16.42
N ASN A 101 -4.38 -18.20 -15.28
CA ASN A 101 -4.87 -17.84 -13.94
C ASN A 101 -4.19 -16.55 -13.42
N LEU A 102 -4.10 -15.53 -14.26
CA LEU A 102 -3.36 -14.30 -13.94
C LEU A 102 -4.04 -13.47 -12.85
N GLY A 103 -5.37 -13.57 -12.71
CA GLY A 103 -6.09 -12.99 -11.58
C GLY A 103 -5.64 -13.56 -10.23
N ALA A 104 -5.39 -14.87 -10.14
CA ALA A 104 -4.90 -15.51 -8.93
C ALA A 104 -3.46 -15.09 -8.60
N VAL A 105 -2.59 -15.03 -9.62
CA VAL A 105 -1.22 -14.49 -9.50
C VAL A 105 -1.24 -13.05 -8.99
N ALA A 106 -2.16 -12.23 -9.49
CA ALA A 106 -2.31 -10.84 -9.06
C ALA A 106 -2.77 -10.73 -7.59
N VAL A 107 -3.70 -11.58 -7.15
CA VAL A 107 -4.11 -11.66 -5.74
C VAL A 107 -2.94 -12.04 -4.84
N ASP A 108 -2.12 -13.02 -5.24
CA ASP A 108 -0.88 -13.36 -4.54
C ASP A 108 0.06 -12.15 -4.46
N ALA A 109 0.25 -11.43 -5.56
CA ALA A 109 1.06 -10.22 -5.57
C ALA A 109 0.53 -9.16 -4.58
N PHE A 110 -0.78 -8.94 -4.50
CA PHE A 110 -1.37 -8.03 -3.51
C PHE A 110 -1.09 -8.50 -2.06
N PHE A 111 -1.32 -9.76 -1.74
CA PHE A 111 -1.10 -10.31 -0.40
C PHE A 111 0.38 -10.28 0.00
N VAL A 112 1.28 -10.63 -0.91
CA VAL A 112 2.73 -10.55 -0.70
C VAL A 112 3.18 -9.11 -0.52
N LEU A 113 2.78 -8.18 -1.39
CA LEU A 113 3.13 -6.76 -1.28
C LEU A 113 2.65 -6.17 0.04
N SER A 114 1.41 -6.50 0.44
CA SER A 114 0.81 -6.02 1.68
C SER A 114 1.60 -6.53 2.89
N SER A 115 1.76 -7.85 3.03
CA SER A 115 2.52 -8.46 4.12
C SER A 115 3.98 -8.01 4.17
N PHE A 116 4.66 -7.91 3.02
CA PHE A 116 6.03 -7.44 2.91
C PHE A 116 6.20 -6.00 3.42
N LEU A 117 5.45 -5.05 2.84
CA LEU A 117 5.56 -3.64 3.20
C LEU A 117 5.19 -3.38 4.66
N LEU A 118 4.13 -4.04 5.14
CA LEU A 118 3.66 -3.87 6.51
C LEU A 118 4.66 -4.43 7.53
N THR A 119 5.17 -5.63 7.27
CA THR A 119 6.18 -6.25 8.12
C THR A 119 7.45 -5.41 8.13
N TRP A 120 7.90 -4.94 6.96
CA TRP A 120 9.10 -4.10 6.85
C TRP A 120 8.98 -2.79 7.64
N LEU A 121 7.89 -2.04 7.42
CA LEU A 121 7.66 -0.76 8.08
C LEU A 121 7.47 -0.93 9.59
N PHE A 122 6.70 -1.94 10.00
CA PHE A 122 6.46 -2.21 11.43
C PHE A 122 7.72 -2.70 12.13
N MET A 123 8.55 -3.52 11.48
CA MET A 123 9.85 -3.97 12.00
C MET A 123 10.82 -2.81 12.19
N LYS A 124 10.96 -1.92 11.21
CA LYS A 124 11.79 -0.70 11.35
C LYS A 124 11.30 0.19 12.50
N LYS A 125 9.99 0.41 12.60
CA LYS A 125 9.39 1.19 13.70
C LYS A 125 9.64 0.53 15.06
N SER A 126 9.45 -0.78 15.15
CA SER A 126 9.66 -1.58 16.36
C SER A 126 11.12 -1.56 16.83
N MET A 127 12.09 -1.69 15.91
CA MET A 127 13.51 -1.56 16.24
C MET A 127 13.84 -0.18 16.83
N LYS A 128 13.27 0.90 16.27
CA LYS A 128 13.44 2.26 16.80
C LYS A 128 12.86 2.40 18.21
N LEU A 129 11.64 1.89 18.44
CA LEU A 129 11.00 1.93 19.76
C LEU A 129 11.76 1.14 20.82
N MET A 130 12.26 -0.05 20.48
CA MET A 130 13.09 -0.84 21.39
C MET A 130 14.42 -0.16 21.71
N ALA A 131 15.09 0.43 20.71
CA ALA A 131 16.35 1.15 20.91
C ALA A 131 16.18 2.38 21.81
N GLN A 132 15.01 3.01 21.78
CA GLN A 132 14.65 4.16 22.61
C GLN A 132 14.12 3.76 24.00
N GLY A 133 13.98 2.46 24.31
CA GLY A 133 13.42 2.01 25.58
C GLY A 133 11.96 2.44 25.78
N ALA A 134 11.16 2.46 24.71
CA ALA A 134 9.80 2.99 24.72
C ALA A 134 8.90 2.27 25.74
N ASP A 135 8.07 3.05 26.44
CA ASP A 135 7.10 2.55 27.41
C ASP A 135 5.91 1.84 26.75
N ILE A 136 5.13 1.10 27.56
CA ILE A 136 3.96 0.34 27.09
C ILE A 136 2.94 1.25 26.40
N ARG A 137 2.81 2.50 26.85
CA ARG A 137 1.88 3.49 26.29
C ARG A 137 2.29 3.88 24.87
N THR A 138 3.57 4.14 24.63
CA THR A 138 4.09 4.45 23.28
C THR A 138 3.90 3.25 22.34
N TRP A 139 4.04 2.02 22.83
CA TRP A 139 3.71 0.82 22.07
C TRP A 139 2.24 0.74 21.68
N ILE A 140 1.32 1.01 22.61
CA ILE A 140 -0.12 1.07 22.33
C ILE A 140 -0.41 2.12 21.26
N PHE A 141 0.14 3.34 21.37
CA PHE A 141 -0.04 4.37 20.35
C PHE A 141 0.55 3.97 19.00
N ALA A 142 1.69 3.29 18.97
CA ALA A 142 2.28 2.79 17.74
C ALA A 142 1.40 1.74 17.05
N LEU A 143 0.70 0.91 17.83
CA LEU A 143 -0.22 -0.11 17.35
C LEU A 143 -1.54 0.50 16.85
N VAL A 144 -2.09 1.48 17.58
CA VAL A 144 -3.29 2.24 17.13
C VAL A 144 -2.98 3.01 15.85
N ASP A 145 -1.80 3.63 15.74
CA ASP A 145 -1.33 4.27 14.51
C ASP A 145 -1.22 3.27 13.34
N TYR A 146 -0.74 2.07 13.61
CA TYR A 146 -0.67 1.00 12.61
C TYR A 146 -2.06 0.61 12.10
N PHE A 147 -3.00 0.25 13.00
CA PHE A 147 -4.33 -0.20 12.61
C PHE A 147 -5.18 0.90 11.99
N SER A 148 -5.11 2.14 12.50
CA SER A 148 -5.85 3.27 11.93
C SER A 148 -5.46 3.52 10.47
N LYS A 149 -4.17 3.52 10.13
CA LYS A 149 -3.70 3.65 8.74
C LYS A 149 -4.23 2.56 7.82
N ARG A 150 -4.43 1.34 8.33
CA ARG A 150 -4.98 0.24 7.52
C ARG A 150 -6.48 0.32 7.38
N PHE A 151 -7.17 0.64 8.47
CA PHE A 151 -8.61 0.87 8.46
C PHE A 151 -8.98 1.95 7.44
N PHE A 152 -8.40 3.15 7.55
CA PHE A 152 -8.70 4.26 6.65
C PHE A 152 -8.19 4.09 5.21
N ARG A 153 -7.29 3.13 4.96
CA ARG A 153 -6.85 2.79 3.61
C ARG A 153 -7.87 1.91 2.88
N VAL A 154 -8.55 1.01 3.59
CA VAL A 154 -9.35 -0.07 2.99
C VAL A 154 -10.85 0.11 3.27
N TYR A 155 -11.21 0.29 4.54
CA TYR A 155 -12.60 0.16 4.99
C TYR A 155 -13.56 1.24 4.47
N PRO A 156 -13.21 2.54 4.39
CA PRO A 156 -14.15 3.58 3.95
C PRO A 156 -14.71 3.34 2.54
N LEU A 157 -13.85 3.07 1.56
CA LEU A 157 -14.29 2.82 0.19
C LEU A 157 -15.02 1.48 0.06
N PHE A 158 -14.58 0.46 0.81
CA PHE A 158 -15.32 -0.80 0.93
C PHE A 158 -16.75 -0.57 1.45
N ALA A 159 -16.91 0.12 2.58
CA ALA A 159 -18.21 0.37 3.20
C ALA A 159 -19.14 1.16 2.28
N ILE A 160 -18.64 2.23 1.64
CA ILE A 160 -19.43 3.00 0.67
C ILE A 160 -19.87 2.14 -0.51
N THR A 161 -18.99 1.26 -1.01
CA THR A 161 -19.32 0.36 -2.12
C THR A 161 -20.42 -0.62 -1.73
N VAL A 162 -20.30 -1.25 -0.55
CA VAL A 162 -21.31 -2.19 -0.05
C VAL A 162 -22.66 -1.50 0.21
N ILE A 163 -22.63 -0.29 0.77
CA ILE A 163 -23.83 0.54 0.95
C ILE A 163 -24.45 0.86 -0.43
N ALA A 164 -23.65 1.22 -1.44
CA ALA A 164 -24.16 1.45 -2.79
C ALA A 164 -24.81 0.20 -3.39
N ILE A 165 -24.23 -0.99 -3.18
CA ILE A 165 -24.81 -2.29 -3.60
C ILE A 165 -26.16 -2.55 -2.91
N SER A 166 -26.34 -2.12 -1.66
CA SER A 166 -27.61 -2.30 -0.94
C SER A 166 -28.79 -1.56 -1.55
N PHE A 167 -28.53 -0.49 -2.31
CA PHE A 167 -29.56 0.26 -3.03
C PHE A 167 -29.83 -0.25 -4.45
N MET A 168 -29.08 -1.27 -4.91
CA MET A 168 -29.23 -1.85 -6.25
C MET A 168 -30.33 -2.92 -6.30
N SER A 169 -30.84 -3.17 -7.51
CA SER A 169 -31.73 -4.30 -7.76
C SER A 169 -31.01 -5.63 -7.52
N ALA A 170 -31.74 -6.70 -7.19
CA ALA A 170 -31.15 -8.04 -7.03
C ALA A 170 -30.44 -8.52 -8.31
N GLU A 171 -30.93 -8.11 -9.49
CA GLU A 171 -30.28 -8.39 -10.77
C GLU A 171 -28.90 -7.72 -10.87
N ASP A 172 -28.78 -6.47 -10.45
CA ASP A 172 -27.52 -5.73 -10.48
C ASP A 172 -26.55 -6.21 -9.39
N GLN A 173 -27.06 -6.62 -8.22
CA GLN A 173 -26.25 -7.27 -7.17
C GLN A 173 -25.60 -8.57 -7.70
N ASN A 174 -26.38 -9.41 -8.40
CA ASN A 174 -25.87 -10.59 -9.06
C ASN A 174 -24.88 -10.23 -10.18
N ARG A 175 -25.24 -9.28 -11.03
CA ARG A 175 -24.43 -8.87 -12.18
C ARG A 175 -23.05 -8.38 -11.78
N TYR A 176 -22.94 -7.53 -10.76
CA TYR A 176 -21.70 -6.85 -10.42
C TYR A 176 -20.90 -7.54 -9.30
N PHE A 177 -21.56 -8.28 -8.40
CA PHE A 177 -20.90 -8.90 -7.24
C PHE A 177 -21.27 -10.37 -7.04
N LEU A 178 -21.99 -10.99 -7.98
CA LEU A 178 -22.29 -12.43 -8.00
C LEU A 178 -23.14 -12.93 -6.82
N PHE A 179 -23.98 -12.05 -6.24
CA PHE A 179 -25.05 -12.47 -5.31
C PHE A 179 -26.17 -13.16 -6.08
N LYS A 180 -26.24 -14.50 -6.05
CA LYS A 180 -27.02 -15.28 -7.01
C LYS A 180 -28.53 -15.30 -6.73
N ASN A 181 -28.93 -15.38 -5.47
CA ASN A 181 -30.34 -15.50 -5.08
C ASN A 181 -30.85 -14.22 -4.40
N PRO A 182 -32.15 -13.88 -4.57
CA PRO A 182 -32.79 -12.84 -3.80
C PRO A 182 -32.69 -13.14 -2.29
N GLY A 183 -32.07 -12.24 -1.52
CA GLY A 183 -31.81 -12.43 -0.09
C GLY A 183 -30.40 -12.89 0.26
N ASP A 184 -29.55 -13.23 -0.73
CA ASP A 184 -28.11 -13.53 -0.48
C ASP A 184 -27.32 -12.28 -0.04
N PHE A 185 -27.86 -11.08 -0.28
CA PHE A 185 -27.25 -9.84 0.15
C PHE A 185 -27.83 -9.40 1.50
N ASP A 186 -26.98 -9.40 2.52
CA ASP A 186 -27.24 -8.81 3.83
C ASP A 186 -26.17 -7.76 4.12
N LEU A 187 -26.59 -6.49 4.27
CA LEU A 187 -25.70 -5.36 4.47
C LEU A 187 -24.82 -5.52 5.71
N TYR A 188 -25.39 -5.98 6.82
CA TYR A 188 -24.64 -6.14 8.08
C TYR A 188 -23.62 -7.27 7.97
N GLN A 189 -24.02 -8.41 7.39
CA GLN A 189 -23.15 -9.57 7.23
C GLN A 189 -21.99 -9.28 6.25
N VAL A 190 -22.24 -8.56 5.15
CA VAL A 190 -21.18 -8.14 4.23
C VAL A 190 -20.22 -7.15 4.91
N LEU A 191 -20.74 -6.12 5.62
CA LEU A 191 -19.91 -5.11 6.30
C LEU A 191 -19.05 -5.70 7.42
N THR A 192 -19.53 -6.75 8.09
CA THR A 192 -18.81 -7.47 9.16
C THR A 192 -17.92 -8.61 8.64
N PHE A 193 -17.86 -8.78 7.31
CA PHE A 193 -17.12 -9.85 6.65
C PHE A 193 -17.54 -11.26 7.10
N GLU A 194 -18.83 -11.53 7.25
CA GLU A 194 -19.35 -12.89 7.48
C GLU A 194 -18.89 -13.84 6.36
N PHE A 195 -18.57 -15.09 6.68
CA PHE A 195 -17.86 -16.00 5.77
C PHE A 195 -18.62 -16.28 4.45
N ASN A 196 -19.93 -16.47 4.53
CA ASN A 196 -20.79 -16.79 3.39
C ASN A 196 -21.16 -15.55 2.55
N HIS A 197 -20.98 -14.34 3.08
CA HIS A 197 -21.33 -13.08 2.41
C HIS A 197 -20.15 -12.38 1.73
N ARG A 198 -19.02 -13.08 1.56
CA ARG A 198 -17.78 -12.58 0.93
C ARG A 198 -17.75 -12.76 -0.59
N GLN A 199 -18.79 -12.33 -1.28
CA GLN A 199 -18.94 -12.63 -2.71
C GLN A 199 -17.92 -11.90 -3.60
N PHE A 200 -17.67 -12.48 -4.78
CA PHE A 200 -16.81 -11.96 -5.83
C PHE A 200 -15.39 -11.54 -5.41
N VAL A 201 -15.08 -10.25 -5.27
CA VAL A 201 -13.74 -9.74 -4.89
C VAL A 201 -13.62 -9.49 -3.40
N LEU A 202 -14.73 -9.52 -2.65
CA LEU A 202 -14.80 -9.13 -1.25
C LEU A 202 -14.13 -10.15 -0.31
N TRP A 203 -13.93 -11.39 -0.75
CA TRP A 203 -13.27 -12.44 0.06
C TRP A 203 -11.82 -12.16 0.41
N THR A 204 -11.10 -11.33 -0.37
CA THR A 204 -9.69 -11.02 -0.10
C THR A 204 -9.50 -10.07 1.07
N LEU A 205 -10.47 -9.19 1.33
CA LEU A 205 -10.40 -8.19 2.39
C LEU A 205 -10.31 -8.80 3.80
N PRO A 206 -11.17 -9.74 4.22
CA PRO A 206 -11.06 -10.33 5.55
C PRO A 206 -9.77 -11.13 5.72
N LEU A 207 -9.25 -11.75 4.66
CA LEU A 207 -7.96 -12.44 4.69
C LEU A 207 -6.82 -11.46 5.01
N GLU A 208 -6.78 -10.35 4.27
CA GLU A 208 -5.77 -9.31 4.44
C GLU A 208 -5.87 -8.65 5.83
N ILE A 209 -7.09 -8.29 6.25
CA ILE A 209 -7.34 -7.70 7.57
C ILE A 209 -6.95 -8.65 8.70
N SER A 210 -7.30 -9.94 8.59
CA SER A 210 -6.91 -10.94 9.60
C SER A 210 -5.39 -11.04 9.72
N TYR A 211 -4.66 -11.01 8.60
CA TYR A 211 -3.21 -11.06 8.62
C TYR A 211 -2.56 -9.79 9.22
N TYR A 212 -3.23 -8.63 9.17
CA TYR A 212 -2.75 -7.42 9.86
C TYR A 212 -2.60 -7.61 11.37
N PHE A 213 -3.41 -8.48 11.99
CA PHE A 213 -3.29 -8.81 13.41
C PHE A 213 -2.13 -9.77 13.69
N VAL A 214 -1.75 -10.60 12.71
CA VAL A 214 -0.62 -11.53 12.82
C VAL A 214 0.72 -10.79 12.79
N ILE A 215 0.83 -9.73 11.97
CA ILE A 215 2.10 -9.01 11.74
C ILE A 215 2.77 -8.48 13.02
N PRO A 216 2.08 -7.76 13.93
CA PRO A 216 2.70 -7.28 15.15
C PRO A 216 3.30 -8.40 16.01
N VAL A 217 2.56 -9.50 16.18
CA VAL A 217 3.01 -10.67 16.95
C VAL A 217 4.22 -11.32 16.28
N PHE A 218 4.14 -11.53 14.96
CA PHE A 218 5.24 -12.09 14.16
C PHE A 218 6.52 -11.25 14.28
N VAL A 219 6.42 -9.93 14.10
CA VAL A 219 7.57 -9.02 14.18
C VAL A 219 8.19 -9.02 15.57
N LEU A 220 7.39 -8.94 16.62
CA LEU A 220 7.88 -8.94 18.00
C LEU A 220 8.56 -10.27 18.35
N ALA A 221 8.00 -11.40 17.93
CA ALA A 221 8.61 -12.72 18.11
C ALA A 221 10.00 -12.79 17.45
N ILE A 222 10.09 -12.41 16.17
CA ILE A 222 11.37 -12.42 15.42
C ILE A 222 12.41 -11.47 16.03
N LEU A 223 11.99 -10.28 16.49
CA LEU A 223 12.87 -9.34 17.15
C LEU A 223 13.34 -9.86 18.51
N GLY A 224 12.46 -10.53 19.26
CA GLY A 224 12.78 -11.20 20.53
C GLY A 224 13.83 -12.31 20.40
N MET A 225 13.88 -13.00 19.25
CA MET A 225 14.90 -14.03 18.96
C MET A 225 16.32 -13.46 18.75
N ARG A 226 16.48 -12.15 18.61
CA ARG A 226 17.78 -11.45 18.45
C ARG A 226 18.67 -12.07 17.37
N ARG A 227 19.78 -12.74 17.75
CA ARG A 227 20.75 -13.36 16.83
C ARG A 227 20.27 -14.71 16.27
N TYR A 228 19.28 -15.33 16.91
CA TYR A 228 18.78 -16.66 16.58
C TYR A 228 17.59 -16.64 15.62
N TRP A 229 17.25 -15.47 15.05
CA TRP A 229 16.12 -15.31 14.12
C TRP A 229 16.14 -16.31 12.95
N TRP A 230 17.34 -16.66 12.46
CA TRP A 230 17.52 -17.59 11.34
C TRP A 230 17.07 -19.02 11.67
N LEU A 231 17.12 -19.43 12.94
CA LEU A 231 16.63 -20.74 13.39
C LEU A 231 15.12 -20.88 13.25
N ALA A 232 14.35 -19.78 13.25
CA ALA A 232 12.92 -19.81 12.94
C ALA A 232 12.67 -19.54 11.46
N VAL A 233 13.34 -18.54 10.87
CA VAL A 233 13.07 -18.11 9.49
C VAL A 233 13.40 -19.19 8.46
N ALA A 234 14.51 -19.93 8.62
CA ALA A 234 14.90 -20.97 7.68
C ALA A 234 13.89 -22.13 7.59
N PRO A 235 13.52 -22.82 8.70
CA PRO A 235 12.51 -23.88 8.63
C PRO A 235 11.13 -23.33 8.23
N MET A 236 10.79 -22.11 8.64
CA MET A 236 9.54 -21.48 8.23
C MET A 236 9.49 -21.24 6.71
N ALA A 237 10.59 -20.78 6.10
CA ALA A 237 10.67 -20.59 4.65
C ALA A 237 10.51 -21.91 3.90
N VAL A 238 11.14 -23.00 4.38
CA VAL A 238 10.97 -24.34 3.83
C VAL A 238 9.52 -24.80 3.95
N TRP A 239 8.90 -24.60 5.11
CA TRP A 239 7.49 -24.92 5.33
C TRP A 239 6.55 -24.11 4.43
N VAL A 240 6.79 -22.80 4.27
CA VAL A 240 6.01 -21.93 3.37
C VAL A 240 6.07 -22.41 1.94
N VAL A 241 7.25 -22.75 1.43
CA VAL A 241 7.39 -23.26 0.05
C VAL A 241 6.72 -24.62 -0.09
N ARG A 242 6.95 -25.54 0.86
CA ARG A 242 6.35 -26.87 0.84
C ARG A 242 4.83 -26.80 0.90
N GLN A 243 4.26 -26.05 1.83
CA GLN A 243 2.81 -25.93 1.95
C GLN A 243 2.22 -25.15 0.78
N GLY A 244 2.82 -24.04 0.38
CA GLY A 244 2.33 -23.24 -0.74
C GLY A 244 2.23 -24.04 -2.05
N VAL A 245 3.18 -24.94 -2.32
CA VAL A 245 3.18 -25.75 -3.56
C VAL A 245 2.20 -26.93 -3.48
N ASN A 246 1.99 -27.52 -2.30
CA ASN A 246 1.22 -28.77 -2.17
C ASN A 246 -0.23 -28.57 -1.69
N GLU A 247 -0.54 -27.46 -1.01
CA GLU A 247 -1.85 -27.20 -0.43
C GLU A 247 -2.83 -26.68 -1.50
N TYR A 248 -4.03 -27.24 -1.53
CA TYR A 248 -5.09 -26.76 -2.43
C TYR A 248 -5.65 -25.42 -1.94
N ARG A 249 -5.75 -24.45 -2.86
CA ARG A 249 -6.19 -23.10 -2.54
C ARG A 249 -7.02 -22.52 -3.66
N THR A 250 -8.12 -21.86 -3.30
CA THR A 250 -9.02 -21.21 -4.26
C THR A 250 -9.69 -19.98 -3.62
N SER A 251 -10.48 -19.24 -4.39
CA SER A 251 -11.24 -18.10 -3.85
C SER A 251 -12.26 -18.58 -2.80
N HIS A 252 -12.62 -17.68 -1.89
CA HIS A 252 -13.61 -17.93 -0.81
C HIS A 252 -13.23 -19.01 0.21
N THR A 253 -12.01 -19.54 0.21
CA THR A 253 -11.54 -20.39 1.32
C THR A 253 -11.15 -19.56 2.54
N PRO A 254 -11.07 -20.16 3.74
CA PRO A 254 -10.52 -19.50 4.93
C PRO A 254 -9.06 -19.02 4.77
N LEU A 255 -8.54 -18.38 5.83
CA LEU A 255 -7.17 -17.85 5.87
C LEU A 255 -6.09 -18.93 5.81
N GLU A 256 -6.34 -20.10 6.40
CA GLU A 256 -5.33 -21.15 6.58
C GLU A 256 -4.58 -21.53 5.28
N PRO A 257 -5.25 -21.87 4.15
CA PRO A 257 -4.56 -22.17 2.90
C PRO A 257 -3.78 -20.98 2.31
N HIS A 258 -4.09 -19.75 2.73
CA HIS A 258 -3.46 -18.51 2.27
C HIS A 258 -2.31 -18.04 3.18
N ILE A 259 -2.12 -18.64 4.36
CA ILE A 259 -1.04 -18.26 5.28
C ILE A 259 0.34 -18.30 4.61
N PRO A 260 0.71 -19.34 3.82
CA PRO A 260 2.02 -19.38 3.16
C PRO A 260 2.28 -18.15 2.27
N THR A 261 1.26 -17.67 1.56
CA THR A 261 1.34 -16.49 0.68
C THR A 261 1.69 -15.23 1.47
N PHE A 262 0.97 -14.95 2.56
CA PHE A 262 1.26 -13.80 3.41
C PHE A 262 2.58 -13.94 4.16
N LEU A 263 2.88 -15.14 4.66
CA LEU A 263 4.09 -15.39 5.42
C LEU A 263 5.35 -15.26 4.54
N SER A 264 5.25 -15.61 3.25
CA SER A 264 6.30 -15.33 2.26
C SER A 264 6.73 -13.87 2.29
N GLY A 265 5.77 -12.93 2.20
CA GLY A 265 6.06 -11.49 2.22
C GLY A 265 6.68 -11.03 3.54
N SER A 266 6.15 -11.52 4.68
CA SER A 266 6.71 -11.22 6.00
C SER A 266 8.14 -11.75 6.20
N LEU A 267 8.43 -12.98 5.75
CA LEU A 267 9.77 -13.57 5.82
C LEU A 267 10.76 -12.79 4.96
N ALA A 268 10.35 -12.41 3.75
CA ALA A 268 11.17 -11.62 2.85
C ALA A 268 11.49 -10.23 3.42
N ALA A 269 10.55 -9.60 4.11
CA ALA A 269 10.79 -8.35 4.83
C ALA A 269 11.83 -8.53 5.96
N VAL A 270 11.75 -9.63 6.72
CA VAL A 270 12.74 -9.94 7.76
C VAL A 270 14.13 -10.15 7.15
N VAL A 271 14.22 -10.96 6.09
CA VAL A 271 15.47 -11.22 5.37
C VAL A 271 16.05 -9.90 4.86
N PHE A 272 15.24 -9.08 4.18
CA PHE A 272 15.68 -7.77 3.69
C PHE A 272 16.20 -6.87 4.82
N VAL A 273 15.45 -6.71 5.92
CA VAL A 273 15.86 -5.84 7.03
C VAL A 273 17.18 -6.31 7.66
N LYS A 274 17.35 -7.62 7.84
CA LYS A 274 18.56 -8.19 8.43
C LYS A 274 19.76 -8.06 7.49
N LEU A 275 19.58 -8.30 6.19
CA LEU A 275 20.62 -8.11 5.17
C LEU A 275 21.00 -6.63 5.04
N ASP A 276 20.04 -5.72 4.92
CA ASP A 276 20.28 -4.26 4.85
C ASP A 276 21.04 -3.75 6.08
N SER A 277 20.65 -4.21 7.29
CA SER A 277 21.35 -3.86 8.52
C SER A 277 22.78 -4.41 8.57
N TRP A 278 22.97 -5.66 8.12
CA TRP A 278 24.31 -6.28 8.06
C TRP A 278 25.22 -5.57 7.06
N ILE A 279 24.73 -5.25 5.87
CA ILE A 279 25.47 -4.51 4.83
C ILE A 279 25.94 -3.16 5.38
N LYS A 280 25.03 -2.41 6.02
CA LYS A 280 25.34 -1.10 6.61
C LYS A 280 26.35 -1.19 7.75
N ASN A 281 26.20 -2.16 8.65
CA ASN A 281 27.08 -2.30 9.81
C ASN A 281 28.49 -2.79 9.45
N THR A 282 28.62 -3.61 8.40
CA THR A 282 29.92 -4.14 7.95
C THR A 282 30.60 -3.28 6.89
N GLY A 283 29.89 -2.28 6.33
CA GLY A 283 30.36 -1.52 5.18
C GLY A 283 30.53 -2.37 3.92
N PHE A 284 29.78 -3.49 3.82
CA PHE A 284 29.93 -4.43 2.72
C PHE A 284 29.66 -3.77 1.37
N GLN A 285 30.63 -3.87 0.47
CA GLN A 285 30.52 -3.37 -0.89
C GLN A 285 30.27 -4.53 -1.86
N PHE A 286 29.27 -4.36 -2.74
CA PHE A 286 28.95 -5.35 -3.76
C PHE A 286 30.06 -5.40 -4.82
N ARG A 287 30.78 -6.52 -4.85
CA ARG A 287 31.68 -6.86 -5.96
C ARG A 287 30.87 -7.29 -7.19
N TRP A 288 31.53 -7.30 -8.35
CA TRP A 288 30.88 -7.65 -9.60
C TRP A 288 30.34 -9.09 -9.60
N TRP A 289 31.07 -10.07 -9.05
CA TRP A 289 30.60 -11.46 -8.93
C TRP A 289 29.36 -11.61 -8.05
N HIS A 290 29.25 -10.83 -6.95
CA HIS A 290 28.04 -10.82 -6.12
C HIS A 290 26.84 -10.29 -6.92
N THR A 291 27.06 -9.22 -7.69
CA THR A 291 26.03 -8.65 -8.56
C THR A 291 25.64 -9.64 -9.66
N LEU A 292 26.60 -10.28 -10.33
CA LEU A 292 26.34 -11.30 -11.34
C LEU A 292 25.51 -12.46 -10.76
N THR A 293 25.89 -12.97 -9.58
CA THR A 293 25.16 -14.07 -8.91
C THR A 293 23.72 -13.66 -8.61
N LEU A 294 23.50 -12.46 -8.06
CA LEU A 294 22.15 -11.94 -7.82
C LEU A 294 21.34 -11.84 -9.12
N ARG A 295 21.94 -11.37 -10.22
CA ARG A 295 21.27 -11.27 -11.52
C ARG A 295 20.93 -12.61 -12.14
N ILE A 296 21.78 -13.62 -11.96
CA ILE A 296 21.49 -14.99 -12.40
C ILE A 296 20.30 -15.56 -11.62
N VAL A 297 20.31 -15.43 -10.29
CA VAL A 297 19.21 -15.89 -9.44
C VAL A 297 17.90 -15.16 -9.77
N GLU A 298 17.97 -13.84 -9.95
CA GLU A 298 16.82 -13.01 -10.37
C GLU A 298 16.26 -13.46 -11.71
N SER A 299 17.11 -13.61 -12.74
CA SER A 299 16.69 -14.02 -14.08
C SER A 299 16.05 -15.41 -14.08
N LEU A 300 16.65 -16.37 -13.34
CA LEU A 300 16.09 -17.71 -13.18
C LEU A 300 14.74 -17.67 -12.46
N THR A 301 14.63 -16.87 -11.40
CA THR A 301 13.38 -16.70 -10.65
C THR A 301 12.28 -16.10 -11.51
N ILE A 302 12.61 -15.09 -12.34
CA ILE A 302 11.69 -14.49 -13.30
C ILE A 302 11.27 -15.51 -14.37
N ALA A 303 12.20 -16.31 -14.90
CA ALA A 303 11.87 -17.35 -15.87
C ALA A 303 10.90 -18.40 -15.30
N VAL A 304 11.13 -18.85 -14.06
CA VAL A 304 10.21 -19.77 -13.35
C VAL A 304 8.87 -19.08 -13.10
N LEU A 305 8.84 -17.82 -12.64
CA LEU A 305 7.60 -17.08 -12.42
C LEU A 305 6.77 -16.96 -13.70
N LEU A 306 7.41 -16.57 -14.81
CA LEU A 306 6.75 -16.46 -16.11
C LEU A 306 6.28 -17.83 -16.61
N SER A 307 7.05 -18.90 -16.39
CA SER A 307 6.59 -20.26 -16.69
C SER A 307 5.31 -20.61 -15.93
N VAL A 308 5.24 -20.31 -14.63
CA VAL A 308 4.04 -20.57 -13.81
C VAL A 308 2.85 -19.72 -14.29
N CYS A 309 3.08 -18.45 -14.60
CA CYS A 309 2.05 -17.53 -15.08
C CYS A 309 1.48 -17.92 -16.46
N PHE A 310 2.35 -18.41 -17.35
CA PHE A 310 2.04 -18.66 -18.76
C PHE A 310 2.12 -20.15 -19.14
N LYS A 311 1.86 -21.05 -18.19
CA LYS A 311 1.75 -22.51 -18.40
C LYS A 311 2.94 -23.11 -19.17
N GLY A 312 4.15 -23.01 -18.63
CA GLY A 312 5.30 -23.72 -19.20
C GLY A 312 6.06 -22.95 -20.28
N LEU A 313 5.82 -21.63 -20.43
CA LEU A 313 6.39 -20.75 -21.48
C LEU A 313 7.86 -21.04 -21.86
N PHE A 314 8.71 -21.38 -20.88
CA PHE A 314 10.13 -21.69 -21.10
C PHE A 314 10.49 -23.18 -20.96
N PHE A 315 9.66 -23.96 -20.28
CA PHE A 315 9.99 -25.35 -19.92
C PHE A 315 9.47 -26.34 -20.95
N ASP A 316 8.33 -26.09 -21.60
CA ASP A 316 7.76 -27.01 -22.61
C ASP A 316 8.74 -27.35 -23.75
N TRP A 317 9.73 -26.48 -23.99
CA TRP A 317 10.77 -26.66 -25.01
C TRP A 317 12.02 -27.41 -24.52
N VAL A 318 12.17 -27.60 -23.20
CA VAL A 318 13.40 -28.10 -22.56
C VAL A 318 13.15 -29.36 -21.73
N GLU A 319 12.07 -29.40 -20.96
CA GLU A 319 11.70 -30.52 -20.06
C GLU A 319 10.21 -30.41 -19.69
N PRO A 320 9.45 -31.51 -19.51
CA PRO A 320 8.09 -31.45 -18.98
C PRO A 320 8.03 -30.54 -17.73
N ASN A 321 7.07 -29.62 -17.70
CA ASN A 321 7.02 -28.55 -16.70
C ASN A 321 7.22 -29.12 -15.28
N PRO A 322 8.33 -28.79 -14.60
CA PRO A 322 8.67 -29.37 -13.30
C PRO A 322 7.75 -28.88 -12.18
N VAL A 323 6.97 -27.82 -12.43
CA VAL A 323 5.97 -27.30 -11.50
C VAL A 323 4.62 -27.96 -11.82
N PRO A 324 4.05 -28.77 -10.89
CA PRO A 324 2.74 -29.39 -11.08
C PRO A 324 1.69 -28.34 -11.45
N VAL A 325 0.81 -28.68 -12.40
CA VAL A 325 -0.35 -27.83 -12.70
C VAL A 325 -1.23 -27.83 -11.45
N ALA A 326 -1.23 -26.73 -10.71
CA ALA A 326 -2.07 -26.60 -9.53
C ALA A 326 -3.55 -26.70 -9.95
N GLU A 327 -4.31 -27.56 -9.27
CA GLU A 327 -5.77 -27.68 -9.47
C GLU A 327 -6.51 -26.39 -9.05
N GLY A 328 -5.86 -25.52 -8.26
CA GLY A 328 -6.36 -24.23 -7.80
C GLY A 328 -5.45 -23.04 -8.17
N PHE A 329 -5.29 -22.09 -7.25
CA PHE A 329 -4.47 -20.91 -7.44
C PHE A 329 -2.96 -21.25 -7.37
N PRO A 330 -2.16 -20.84 -8.36
CA PRO A 330 -0.72 -21.10 -8.34
C PRO A 330 -0.05 -20.37 -7.17
N PHE A 331 0.97 -20.98 -6.58
CA PHE A 331 1.78 -20.37 -5.52
C PHE A 331 3.01 -19.68 -6.11
N VAL A 332 2.87 -18.39 -6.41
CA VAL A 332 3.95 -17.54 -6.96
C VAL A 332 4.66 -16.72 -5.89
N SER A 333 4.17 -16.78 -4.65
CA SER A 333 4.54 -15.87 -3.58
C SER A 333 6.03 -15.89 -3.24
N ALA A 334 6.63 -17.08 -3.14
CA ALA A 334 8.06 -17.23 -2.87
C ALA A 334 8.93 -16.59 -3.98
N LEU A 335 8.56 -16.81 -5.25
CA LEU A 335 9.26 -16.25 -6.41
C LEU A 335 9.19 -14.73 -6.42
N LEU A 336 7.99 -14.16 -6.21
CA LEU A 336 7.79 -12.71 -6.11
C LEU A 336 8.64 -12.10 -5.00
N THR A 337 8.67 -12.74 -3.82
CA THR A 337 9.44 -12.22 -2.70
C THR A 337 10.94 -12.28 -2.91
N THR A 338 11.46 -13.31 -3.57
CA THR A 338 12.87 -13.37 -3.94
C THR A 338 13.24 -12.21 -4.86
N ILE A 339 12.41 -11.93 -5.87
CA ILE A 339 12.60 -10.79 -6.77
C ILE A 339 12.58 -9.47 -5.98
N PHE A 340 11.61 -9.27 -5.07
CA PHE A 340 11.54 -8.05 -4.27
C PHE A 340 12.77 -7.83 -3.40
N VAL A 341 13.29 -8.88 -2.75
CA VAL A 341 14.49 -8.78 -1.93
C VAL A 341 15.71 -8.43 -2.78
N ILE A 342 15.87 -9.07 -3.95
CA ILE A 342 16.99 -8.78 -4.86
C ILE A 342 16.91 -7.32 -5.36
N GLU A 343 15.76 -6.88 -5.85
CA GLU A 343 15.56 -5.52 -6.37
C GLU A 343 15.74 -4.46 -5.29
N MET A 344 15.34 -4.74 -4.04
CA MET A 344 15.57 -3.81 -2.94
C MET A 344 17.03 -3.71 -2.49
N LEU A 345 17.81 -4.78 -2.65
CA LEU A 345 19.24 -4.76 -2.34
C LEU A 345 20.06 -4.15 -3.48
N ARG A 346 19.71 -4.47 -4.72
CA ARG A 346 20.39 -4.02 -5.94
C ARG A 346 19.37 -3.78 -7.06
N PRO A 347 18.83 -2.56 -7.17
CA PRO A 347 17.88 -2.19 -8.23
C PRO A 347 18.41 -2.50 -9.63
N SER A 348 17.54 -2.98 -10.52
CA SER A 348 17.82 -3.36 -11.90
C SER A 348 16.93 -2.65 -12.91
N CYS A 349 17.10 -2.96 -14.20
CA CYS A 349 16.17 -2.53 -15.25
C CYS A 349 14.71 -2.90 -14.94
N LEU A 350 14.47 -4.02 -14.24
CA LEU A 350 13.13 -4.43 -13.82
C LEU A 350 12.50 -3.42 -12.85
N SER A 351 13.25 -2.96 -11.84
CA SER A 351 12.77 -1.88 -10.96
C SER A 351 12.44 -0.62 -11.75
N THR A 352 13.33 -0.21 -12.67
CA THR A 352 13.11 0.97 -13.52
C THR A 352 11.86 0.83 -14.39
N MET A 353 11.61 -0.36 -14.94
CA MET A 353 10.39 -0.64 -15.71
C MET A 353 9.12 -0.49 -14.86
N PHE A 354 9.13 -1.00 -13.63
CA PHE A 354 8.01 -0.84 -12.70
C PHE A 354 7.91 0.57 -12.12
N GLU A 355 8.96 1.37 -12.17
CA GLU A 355 8.94 2.79 -11.81
C GLU A 355 8.29 3.67 -12.87
N TRP A 356 7.87 3.11 -14.00
CA TRP A 356 7.12 3.83 -15.01
C TRP A 356 5.88 4.50 -14.42
N SER A 357 5.68 5.77 -14.76
CA SER A 357 4.63 6.64 -14.20
C SER A 357 3.23 6.04 -14.35
N VAL A 358 2.95 5.38 -15.48
CA VAL A 358 1.67 4.71 -15.74
C VAL A 358 1.44 3.60 -14.72
N LEU A 359 2.38 2.65 -14.57
CA LEU A 359 2.24 1.54 -13.62
C LEU A 359 2.14 2.04 -12.18
N ARG A 360 2.93 3.06 -11.82
CA ARG A 360 2.83 3.70 -10.50
C ARG A 360 1.48 4.36 -10.25
N TYR A 361 0.89 4.97 -11.28
CA TYR A 361 -0.43 5.60 -11.17
C TYR A 361 -1.52 4.55 -10.95
N TRP A 362 -1.55 3.50 -11.78
CA TRP A 362 -2.41 2.32 -11.57
C TRP A 362 -2.17 1.70 -10.19
N GLY A 363 -0.91 1.68 -9.77
CA GLY A 363 -0.49 1.33 -8.42
C GLY A 363 -1.19 2.16 -7.37
N LYS A 364 -1.13 3.48 -7.45
CA LYS A 364 -1.75 4.43 -6.51
C LYS A 364 -3.25 4.16 -6.32
N ILE A 365 -4.00 4.02 -7.42
CA ILE A 365 -5.46 3.81 -7.42
C ILE A 365 -5.90 2.34 -7.42
N SER A 366 -4.95 1.40 -7.27
CA SER A 366 -5.20 -0.03 -7.45
C SER A 366 -6.30 -0.60 -6.54
N PHE A 367 -6.51 -0.04 -5.34
CA PHE A 367 -7.57 -0.49 -4.46
C PHE A 367 -8.95 -0.16 -5.05
N SER A 368 -9.15 1.07 -5.51
CA SER A 368 -10.35 1.47 -6.25
C SER A 368 -10.57 0.63 -7.52
N VAL A 369 -9.51 0.39 -8.29
CA VAL A 369 -9.59 -0.49 -9.48
C VAL A 369 -10.03 -1.89 -9.08
N TYR A 370 -9.38 -2.48 -8.07
CA TYR A 370 -9.68 -3.82 -7.59
C TYR A 370 -11.13 -3.95 -7.11
N LEU A 371 -11.65 -2.96 -6.40
CA LEU A 371 -12.99 -3.05 -5.83
C LEU A 371 -14.11 -2.73 -6.85
N LEU A 372 -13.89 -1.77 -7.74
CA LEU A 372 -14.96 -1.20 -8.58
C LEU A 372 -14.98 -1.70 -10.02
N HIS A 373 -14.00 -2.51 -10.45
CA HIS A 373 -13.89 -2.89 -11.86
C HIS A 373 -15.11 -3.65 -12.41
N SER A 374 -15.83 -4.43 -11.59
CA SER A 374 -17.00 -5.17 -12.07
C SER A 374 -18.10 -4.25 -12.59
N PHE A 375 -18.30 -3.07 -11.98
CA PHE A 375 -19.28 -2.07 -12.44
C PHE A 375 -19.04 -1.62 -13.88
N VAL A 376 -17.78 -1.64 -14.34
CA VAL A 376 -17.39 -1.21 -15.69
C VAL A 376 -17.30 -2.42 -16.63
N ILE A 377 -16.66 -3.49 -16.19
CA ILE A 377 -16.40 -4.65 -17.05
C ILE A 377 -17.71 -5.35 -17.44
N TRP A 378 -18.62 -5.54 -16.49
CA TRP A 378 -19.89 -6.27 -16.69
C TRP A 378 -21.08 -5.35 -16.94
N ASN A 379 -20.82 -4.07 -17.24
CA ASN A 379 -21.88 -3.15 -17.64
C ASN A 379 -22.51 -3.59 -18.98
N PRO A 380 -23.85 -3.69 -19.08
CA PRO A 380 -24.52 -4.14 -20.31
C PRO A 380 -24.26 -3.22 -21.50
N THR A 381 -24.29 -1.89 -21.31
CA THR A 381 -24.11 -0.90 -22.37
C THR A 381 -22.72 -0.98 -22.99
N ILE A 382 -21.69 -1.22 -22.15
CA ILE A 382 -20.31 -1.39 -22.62
C ILE A 382 -20.15 -2.75 -23.30
N SER A 383 -20.67 -3.81 -22.69
CA SER A 383 -20.52 -5.17 -23.19
C SER A 383 -21.30 -5.42 -24.50
N ALA A 384 -22.38 -4.68 -24.75
CA ALA A 384 -23.17 -4.76 -25.98
C ALA A 384 -22.47 -4.16 -27.21
N GLN A 385 -21.37 -3.41 -27.05
CA GLN A 385 -20.68 -2.82 -28.21
C GLN A 385 -20.06 -3.92 -29.08
N PRO A 386 -20.30 -3.94 -30.41
CA PRO A 386 -19.86 -5.04 -31.26
C PRO A 386 -18.34 -5.04 -31.49
N LYS A 387 -17.73 -3.85 -31.62
CA LYS A 387 -16.30 -3.70 -31.90
C LYS A 387 -15.48 -3.88 -30.62
N TYR A 388 -14.53 -4.82 -30.67
CA TYR A 388 -13.60 -5.11 -29.57
C TYR A 388 -12.83 -3.88 -29.07
N TYR A 389 -12.25 -3.09 -29.98
CA TYR A 389 -11.48 -1.91 -29.58
C TYR A 389 -12.34 -0.86 -28.87
N ASN A 390 -13.60 -0.70 -29.29
CA ASN A 390 -14.52 0.22 -28.61
C ASN A 390 -14.77 -0.24 -27.16
N ARG A 391 -15.01 -1.54 -26.95
CA ARG A 391 -15.14 -2.11 -25.60
C ARG A 391 -13.88 -1.93 -24.76
N LEU A 392 -12.71 -2.20 -25.33
CA LEU A 392 -11.42 -2.05 -24.66
C LEU A 392 -11.21 -0.60 -24.20
N PHE A 393 -11.32 0.37 -25.12
CA PHE A 393 -11.11 1.78 -24.80
C PHE A 393 -12.16 2.31 -23.82
N ALA A 394 -13.43 1.89 -23.97
CA ALA A 394 -14.49 2.26 -23.04
C ALA A 394 -14.22 1.71 -21.63
N ARG A 395 -13.89 0.41 -21.50
CA ARG A 395 -13.59 -0.20 -20.20
C ARG A 395 -12.40 0.44 -19.53
N VAL A 396 -11.28 0.62 -20.24
CA VAL A 396 -10.07 1.23 -19.67
C VAL A 396 -10.34 2.67 -19.26
N SER A 397 -10.97 3.49 -20.12
CA SER A 397 -11.22 4.90 -19.83
C SER A 397 -12.21 5.10 -18.69
N LEU A 398 -13.33 4.36 -18.68
CA LEU A 398 -14.35 4.47 -17.65
C LEU A 398 -13.87 3.91 -16.31
N LEU A 399 -13.08 2.83 -16.33
CA LEU A 399 -12.47 2.29 -15.13
C LEU A 399 -11.44 3.25 -14.54
N LEU A 400 -10.58 3.83 -15.39
CA LEU A 400 -9.60 4.82 -14.96
C LEU A 400 -10.30 6.03 -14.36
N LEU A 401 -11.36 6.54 -15.00
CA LEU A 401 -12.18 7.63 -14.49
C LEU A 401 -12.82 7.28 -13.13
N LEU A 402 -13.54 6.15 -13.05
CA LEU A 402 -14.23 5.71 -11.83
C LEU A 402 -13.24 5.49 -10.67
N ALA A 403 -12.13 4.81 -10.92
CA ALA A 403 -11.12 4.52 -9.92
C ALA A 403 -10.38 5.79 -9.46
N THR A 404 -10.11 6.71 -10.39
CA THR A 404 -9.48 8.01 -10.07
C THR A 404 -10.41 8.88 -9.23
N THR A 405 -11.67 9.02 -9.66
CA THR A 405 -12.66 9.83 -8.95
C THR A 405 -12.91 9.27 -7.55
N SER A 406 -13.11 7.96 -7.40
CA SER A 406 -13.27 7.33 -6.08
C SER A 406 -12.02 7.44 -5.21
N TYR A 407 -10.82 7.35 -5.79
CA TYR A 407 -9.57 7.57 -5.07
C TYR A 407 -9.51 8.98 -4.46
N TYR A 408 -9.77 10.02 -5.25
CA TYR A 408 -9.67 11.40 -4.78
C TYR A 408 -10.82 11.82 -3.86
N LEU A 409 -12.01 11.23 -4.02
CA LEU A 409 -13.18 11.54 -3.18
C LEU A 409 -13.19 10.79 -1.85
N VAL A 410 -12.65 9.56 -1.80
CA VAL A 410 -12.80 8.67 -0.64
C VAL A 410 -11.45 8.23 -0.09
N GLU A 411 -10.63 7.55 -0.90
CA GLU A 411 -9.40 6.92 -0.42
C GLU A 411 -8.39 7.96 0.09
N TYR A 412 -8.14 9.00 -0.71
CA TYR A 412 -7.15 10.02 -0.38
C TYR A 412 -7.53 10.86 0.86
N PRO A 413 -8.76 11.40 0.99
CA PRO A 413 -9.19 12.07 2.21
C PRO A 413 -9.13 11.17 3.45
N SER A 414 -9.47 9.88 3.31
CA SER A 414 -9.38 8.91 4.40
C SER A 414 -7.92 8.71 4.84
N GLN A 415 -6.98 8.61 3.89
CA GLN A 415 -5.55 8.53 4.19
C GLN A 415 -5.03 9.80 4.88
N LEU A 416 -5.49 10.99 4.47
CA LEU A 416 -5.15 12.26 5.14
C LEU A 416 -5.66 12.29 6.59
N LEU A 417 -6.87 11.80 6.82
CA LEU A 417 -7.43 11.67 8.18
C LEU A 417 -6.57 10.74 9.04
N ALA A 418 -6.14 9.59 8.49
CA ALA A 418 -5.23 8.69 9.19
C ALA A 418 -3.90 9.37 9.55
N GLN A 419 -3.35 10.21 8.66
CA GLN A 419 -2.14 10.99 8.94
C GLN A 419 -2.36 12.01 10.06
N ARG A 420 -3.52 12.68 10.09
CA ARG A 420 -3.87 13.60 11.20
C ARG A 420 -3.94 12.86 12.53
N ILE A 421 -4.59 11.69 12.56
CA ILE A 421 -4.64 10.82 13.75
C ILE A 421 -3.23 10.39 14.15
N SER A 422 -2.37 10.05 13.19
CA SER A 422 -0.97 9.68 13.45
C SER A 422 -0.19 10.78 14.18
N ARG A 423 -0.32 12.02 13.69
CA ARG A 423 0.35 13.21 14.28
C ARG A 423 -0.18 13.46 15.69
N PHE A 424 -1.49 13.33 15.90
CA PHE A 424 -2.10 13.47 17.21
C PHE A 424 -1.59 12.42 18.20
N LEU A 425 -1.55 11.14 17.81
CA LEU A 425 -1.02 10.05 18.64
C LEU A 425 0.45 10.26 18.99
N ALA A 426 1.27 10.72 18.03
CA ALA A 426 2.67 11.04 18.27
C ALA A 426 2.85 12.17 19.29
N ALA A 427 2.07 13.26 19.17
CA ALA A 427 2.09 14.36 20.13
C ALA A 427 1.63 13.93 21.54
N GLN A 428 0.71 12.97 21.63
CA GLN A 428 0.24 12.45 22.92
C GLN A 428 1.26 11.49 23.58
N ALA A 429 2.04 10.76 22.78
CA ALA A 429 3.12 9.91 23.27
C ALA A 429 4.22 10.74 23.94
N THR A 430 4.62 11.87 23.33
CA THR A 430 5.66 12.74 23.89
C THR A 430 5.22 13.46 25.16
N ARG A 431 3.95 13.89 25.25
CA ARG A 431 3.37 14.50 26.47
C ARG A 431 3.39 13.56 27.67
N GLY A 432 3.11 12.28 27.47
CA GLY A 432 3.13 11.27 28.54
C GLY A 432 4.53 11.05 29.13
N SER A 433 5.54 10.96 28.26
CA SER A 433 6.94 10.80 28.67
C SER A 433 7.49 12.04 29.38
N GLY A 434 7.14 13.25 28.92
CA GLY A 434 7.61 14.51 29.52
C GLY A 434 7.00 14.81 30.91
N SER A 435 5.75 14.39 31.14
CA SER A 435 5.09 14.56 32.44
C SER A 435 5.71 13.68 33.52
N LEU A 436 6.09 12.44 33.19
CA LEU A 436 6.74 11.51 34.13
C LEU A 436 8.14 11.98 34.54
N VAL A 437 8.90 12.54 33.58
CA VAL A 437 10.23 13.13 33.83
C VAL A 437 10.12 14.39 34.69
N LYS A 438 9.14 15.27 34.45
CA LYS A 438 8.89 16.43 35.31
C LYS A 438 8.50 16.03 36.73
N PHE A 439 7.64 15.02 36.88
CA PHE A 439 7.18 14.55 38.20
C PHE A 439 8.33 13.96 39.02
N THR A 440 9.13 13.06 38.42
CA THR A 440 10.30 12.45 39.07
C THR A 440 11.40 13.45 39.41
N CYS A 441 11.62 14.46 38.57
CA CYS A 441 12.55 15.55 38.86
C CYS A 441 12.07 16.43 40.02
N MET A 442 10.79 16.84 40.03
CA MET A 442 10.20 17.59 41.15
C MET A 442 10.22 16.81 42.46
N GLU A 443 9.93 15.51 42.42
CA GLU A 443 9.94 14.64 43.60
C GLU A 443 11.36 14.51 44.17
N ARG A 444 12.37 14.35 43.31
CA ARG A 444 13.78 14.32 43.71
C ARG A 444 14.24 15.65 44.29
N ILE A 445 13.82 16.78 43.72
CA ILE A 445 14.10 18.13 44.25
C ILE A 445 13.43 18.34 45.61
N ASN A 446 12.18 17.90 45.77
CA ASN A 446 11.45 18.01 47.03
C ASN A 446 12.05 17.13 48.13
N MET A 447 12.48 15.90 47.81
CA MET A 447 13.20 15.04 48.76
C MET A 447 14.56 15.61 49.16
N MET A 448 15.28 16.26 48.24
CA MET A 448 16.52 16.97 48.56
C MET A 448 16.27 18.15 49.51
N LYS A 449 15.22 18.96 49.26
CA LYS A 449 14.83 20.07 50.14
C LYS A 449 14.41 19.61 51.54
N GLN A 450 13.71 18.48 51.66
CA GLN A 450 13.35 17.91 52.95
C GLN A 450 14.57 17.42 53.74
N ARG A 451 15.60 16.88 53.06
CA ARG A 451 16.86 16.47 53.70
C ARG A 451 17.72 17.64 54.17
N THR A 452 17.67 18.80 53.50
CA THR A 452 18.38 20.01 53.94
C THR A 452 17.65 20.77 55.04
N ALA A 453 16.34 20.59 55.21
CA ALA A 453 15.57 21.20 56.31
C ALA A 453 15.65 20.41 57.64
N MET A 454 16.25 19.21 57.62
CA MET A 454 16.38 18.30 58.77
C MET A 454 17.82 18.25 59.33
N LYS A 455 18.70 19.10 58.83
CA LYS A 455 20.02 19.44 59.39
C LYS A 455 19.97 20.89 59.84
#